data_AF-A0A942QI64-F1
#
_entry.id   AF-A0A942QI64-F1
#
_cell.length_a   1.000
_cell.length_b   1.000
_cell.length_c   1.000
_cell.angle_alpha   90.00
_cell.angle_beta   90.00
_cell.angle_gamma   90.00
#
_symmetry.space_group_name_H-M   'P 1'
#
loop_
_entity.id
_entity.type
_entity.pdbx_description
1 polymer ?
#
loop_
_entity_poly.entity_id
_entity_poly.type
_entity_poly.pdbx_seq_one_letter_code
_entity_poly.pdbx_strand_id
1 'polypeptide(L)'
;MSNCYDHNDISSRLAKIAGHVQAVKRMVDEERNCEEILLQIGAVKSALDKVGRLVLEGHLEGCVLEGIRSGNGEEVIHELKSALAKYL
;
A
#
# COMPACT_ATOMS: atom_id res chain seq x y z
N MET A 1 17.69 9.44 -4.95
CA MET A 1 16.49 8.76 -4.40
C MET A 1 16.93 7.37 -3.99
N SER A 2 17.28 7.18 -2.72
CA SER A 2 17.48 5.86 -2.13
C SER A 2 16.22 5.03 -2.41
N ASN A 3 16.39 3.80 -2.90
CA ASN A 3 15.27 2.93 -3.24
C ASN A 3 14.64 2.45 -1.92
N CYS A 4 13.71 3.23 -1.36
CA CYS A 4 13.18 3.02 -0.01
C CYS A 4 12.40 1.70 0.11
N TYR A 5 12.09 0.97 -0.97
CA TYR A 5 11.51 -0.39 -0.95
C TYR A 5 11.84 -1.14 -2.24
N ASP A 6 11.58 -2.45 -2.28
CA ASP A 6 11.69 -3.23 -3.53
C ASP A 6 10.55 -2.86 -4.50
N HIS A 7 10.85 -1.95 -5.42
CA HIS A 7 9.91 -1.48 -6.43
C HIS A 7 9.31 -2.62 -7.28
N ASN A 8 10.08 -3.67 -7.58
CA ASN A 8 9.60 -4.78 -8.39
C ASN A 8 8.61 -5.65 -7.62
N ASP A 9 8.88 -5.92 -6.34
CA ASP A 9 7.94 -6.65 -5.47
C ASP A 9 6.62 -5.88 -5.29
N ILE A 10 6.70 -4.57 -4.98
CA ILE A 10 5.51 -3.72 -4.83
C ILE A 10 4.70 -3.66 -6.13
N SER A 11 5.36 -3.43 -7.27
CA SER A 11 4.70 -3.39 -8.58
C SER A 11 4.00 -4.72 -8.91
N SER A 12 4.66 -5.85 -8.66
CA SER A 12 4.09 -7.19 -8.85
C SER A 12 2.86 -7.43 -7.98
N ARG A 13 2.87 -7.00 -6.71
CA ARG A 13 1.72 -7.10 -5.81
C ARG A 13 0.56 -6.23 -6.25
N LEU A 14 0.83 -4.99 -6.65
CA LEU A 14 -0.18 -4.07 -7.17
C LEU A 14 -0.82 -4.61 -8.45
N ALA A 15 -0.04 -5.22 -9.35
CA ALA A 15 -0.57 -5.86 -10.55
C ALA A 15 -1.55 -7.00 -10.21
N LYS A 16 -1.23 -7.83 -9.19
CA LYS A 16 -2.14 -8.88 -8.69
C LYS A 16 -3.42 -8.29 -8.08
N ILE A 17 -3.29 -7.23 -7.28
CA ILE A 17 -4.44 -6.53 -6.68
C ILE A 17 -5.34 -5.95 -7.77
N ALA A 18 -4.77 -5.34 -8.81
CA ALA A 18 -5.54 -4.83 -9.95
C ALA A 18 -6.32 -5.96 -10.64
N GLY A 19 -5.69 -7.12 -10.85
CA GLY A 19 -6.37 -8.31 -11.36
C GLY A 19 -7.54 -8.78 -10.48
N HIS A 20 -7.37 -8.76 -9.15
CA HIS A 20 -8.45 -9.07 -8.21
C HIS A 20 -9.59 -8.04 -8.26
N VAL A 21 -9.29 -6.74 -8.33
CA VAL A 21 -10.33 -5.70 -8.48
C VAL A 21 -11.13 -5.92 -9.76
N GLN A 22 -10.48 -6.27 -10.87
CA GLN A 22 -11.18 -6.62 -12.11
C GLN A 22 -12.04 -7.88 -11.96
N ALA A 23 -11.61 -8.85 -11.16
CA ALA A 23 -12.43 -10.03 -10.85
C ALA A 23 -13.68 -9.65 -10.03
N VAL A 24 -13.53 -8.82 -9.00
CA VAL A 24 -14.66 -8.30 -8.21
C VAL A 24 -15.65 -7.54 -9.09
N LYS A 25 -15.16 -6.69 -10.01
CA LYS A 25 -16.02 -6.00 -10.98
C LYS A 25 -16.84 -7.00 -11.81
N ARG A 26 -16.22 -8.05 -12.34
CA ARG A 26 -16.94 -9.09 -13.10
C ARG A 26 -18.00 -9.79 -12.25
N MET A 27 -17.73 -10.05 -10.97
CA MET A 27 -18.73 -10.63 -10.07
C MET A 27 -19.97 -9.74 -9.94
N VAL A 28 -19.79 -8.41 -9.91
CA VAL A 28 -20.91 -7.45 -9.90
C VAL A 28 -21.66 -7.48 -11.24
N ASP A 29 -20.93 -7.46 -12.37
CA ASP A 29 -21.53 -7.52 -13.71
C ASP A 29 -22.30 -8.85 -13.94
N GLU A 30 -21.88 -9.92 -13.28
CA GLU A 30 -22.51 -11.25 -13.29
C GLU A 30 -23.63 -11.40 -12.25
N GLU A 31 -24.01 -10.32 -11.55
CA GLU A 31 -25.05 -10.31 -10.51
C GLU A 31 -24.83 -11.37 -9.41
N ARG A 32 -23.57 -11.62 -9.04
CA ARG A 32 -23.24 -12.57 -7.97
C ARG A 32 -23.76 -12.09 -6.61
N ASN A 33 -23.86 -13.05 -5.71
CA ASN A 33 -24.34 -12.83 -4.36
C ASN A 33 -23.50 -11.79 -3.57
N CYS A 34 -24.19 -10.94 -2.82
CA CYS A 34 -23.60 -9.83 -2.06
C CYS A 34 -22.55 -10.30 -1.04
N GLU A 35 -22.80 -11.41 -0.33
CA GLU A 35 -21.87 -11.94 0.65
C GLU A 35 -20.54 -12.35 0.01
N GLU A 36 -20.58 -12.96 -1.19
CA GLU A 36 -19.37 -13.32 -1.93
C GLU A 36 -18.58 -12.09 -2.39
N ILE A 37 -19.27 -11.06 -2.89
CA ILE A 37 -18.64 -9.80 -3.31
C ILE A 37 -17.95 -9.13 -2.12
N LEU A 38 -18.61 -9.07 -0.97
CA LEU A 38 -18.04 -8.49 0.26
C LEU A 38 -16.78 -9.24 0.72
N LEU A 39 -16.77 -10.57 0.63
CA LEU A 39 -15.58 -11.37 0.95
C LEU A 39 -14.40 -11.03 0.03
N GLN A 40 -14.65 -10.88 -1.27
CA GLN A 40 -13.58 -10.55 -2.22
C GLN A 40 -13.09 -9.10 -2.08
N ILE A 41 -13.98 -8.14 -1.80
CA ILE A 41 -13.58 -6.77 -1.44
C ILE A 41 -12.70 -6.79 -0.19
N GLY A 42 -13.06 -7.57 0.83
CA GLY A 42 -12.25 -7.74 2.04
C GLY A 42 -10.86 -8.31 1.75
N ALA A 43 -10.75 -9.26 0.81
CA ALA A 43 -9.47 -9.80 0.36
C ALA A 43 -8.62 -8.74 -0.38
N VAL A 44 -9.22 -7.94 -1.27
CA VAL A 44 -8.56 -6.82 -1.94
C VAL A 44 -8.03 -5.81 -0.93
N LYS A 45 -8.88 -5.37 0.01
CA LYS A 45 -8.50 -4.44 1.07
C LYS A 45 -7.30 -4.98 1.87
N SER A 46 -7.39 -6.23 2.32
CA SER A 46 -6.33 -6.89 3.09
C SER A 46 -5.00 -6.99 2.30
N ALA A 47 -5.07 -7.18 0.99
CA ALA A 47 -3.89 -7.20 0.13
C ALA A 47 -3.28 -5.79 -0.03
N LEU A 48 -4.13 -4.76 -0.17
CA LEU A 48 -3.68 -3.36 -0.26
C LEU A 48 -3.04 -2.90 1.05
N ASP A 49 -3.63 -3.23 2.20
CA ASP A 49 -3.08 -2.93 3.53
C ASP A 49 -1.68 -3.54 3.70
N LYS A 50 -1.44 -4.76 3.18
CA LYS A 50 -0.11 -5.40 3.19
C LYS A 50 0.89 -4.62 2.34
N VAL A 51 0.50 -4.18 1.15
CA VAL A 51 1.37 -3.37 0.28
C VAL A 51 1.71 -2.04 0.95
N GLY A 52 0.72 -1.36 1.52
CA GLY A 52 0.94 -0.09 2.23
C GLY A 52 1.89 -0.23 3.42
N ARG A 53 1.79 -1.33 4.18
CA ARG A 53 2.76 -1.63 5.26
C ARG A 53 4.19 -1.80 4.74
N LEU A 54 4.40 -2.54 3.66
CA LEU A 54 5.73 -2.73 3.06
C LEU A 54 6.35 -1.40 2.60
N VAL A 55 5.53 -0.52 1.99
CA VAL A 55 5.98 0.81 1.58
C VAL A 55 6.33 1.67 2.80
N LEU A 56 5.52 1.60 3.86
CA LEU A 56 5.77 2.33 5.11
C LEU A 56 7.05 1.85 5.81
N GLU A 57 7.23 0.54 5.96
CA GLU A 57 8.45 -0.06 6.54
C GLU A 57 9.69 0.40 5.76
N GLY A 58 9.63 0.31 4.44
CA GLY A 58 10.71 0.79 3.59
C GLY A 58 11.00 2.29 3.72
N HIS A 59 9.97 3.13 3.82
CA HIS A 59 10.14 4.56 4.05
C HIS A 59 10.78 4.87 5.41
N LEU A 60 10.42 4.13 6.46
CA LEU A 60 11.03 4.25 7.79
C LEU A 60 12.52 3.87 7.76
N GLU A 61 12.87 2.76 7.10
CA GLU A 61 14.24 2.24 7.07
C GLU A 61 15.18 3.01 6.14
N GLY A 62 14.66 3.53 5.03
CA GLY A 62 15.45 4.30 4.07
C GLY A 62 15.37 5.79 4.37
N CYS A 63 14.26 6.39 3.95
CA CYS A 63 14.07 7.83 3.86
C CYS A 63 14.14 8.52 5.25
N VAL A 64 13.45 7.98 6.28
CA VAL A 64 13.46 8.57 7.64
C VAL A 64 14.80 8.38 8.34
N LEU A 65 15.37 7.18 8.29
CA LEU A 65 16.66 6.89 8.92
C LEU A 65 17.80 7.72 8.30
N GLU A 66 17.82 7.86 6.97
CA GLU A 66 18.76 8.73 6.25
C GLU A 66 18.55 10.20 6.62
N GLY A 67 17.29 10.63 6.76
CA GLY A 67 16.94 11.98 7.18
C GLY A 67 17.46 12.33 8.58
N ILE A 68 17.31 11.41 9.53
CA ILE A 68 17.86 11.59 10.89
C ILE A 68 19.38 11.70 10.86
N ARG A 69 20.06 10.84 10.08
CA ARG A 69 21.52 10.83 9.96
C ARG A 69 22.08 12.09 9.30
N SER A 70 21.31 12.70 8.39
CA SER A 70 21.72 13.86 7.61
C SER A 70 21.29 15.20 8.25
N GLY A 71 20.65 15.16 9.43
CA GLY A 71 20.24 16.35 10.17
C GLY A 71 18.91 16.98 9.73
N ASN A 72 18.18 16.35 8.80
CA ASN A 72 16.85 16.77 8.31
C ASN A 72 15.71 15.89 8.85
N GLY A 73 15.90 15.27 10.02
CA GLY A 73 14.92 14.34 10.60
C GLY A 73 13.54 14.95 10.87
N GLU A 74 13.46 16.22 11.29
CA GLU A 74 12.17 16.89 11.57
C GLU A 74 11.30 17.04 10.31
N GLU A 75 11.92 17.40 9.19
CA GLU A 75 11.25 17.55 7.90
C GLU A 75 10.68 16.21 7.42
N VAL A 76 11.50 15.17 7.41
CA VAL A 76 11.08 13.84 6.94
C VAL A 76 10.00 13.24 7.84
N ILE A 77 10.08 13.45 9.16
CA ILE A 77 9.02 13.02 10.09
C ILE A 77 7.71 13.79 9.83
N HIS A 78 7.77 15.08 9.52
CA HIS A 78 6.59 15.88 9.21
C HIS A 78 5.90 15.36 7.93
N GLU A 79 6.67 15.06 6.88
CA GLU A 79 6.14 14.44 5.65
C GLU A 79 5.48 13.10 5.93
N LEU A 80 6.13 12.24 6.70
CA LEU A 80 5.57 10.95 7.10
C LEU A 80 4.25 11.11 7.88
N LYS A 81 4.18 12.06 8.83
CA LYS A 81 2.93 12.36 9.57
C LYS A 81 1.80 12.76 8.62
N SER A 82 2.09 13.59 7.63
CA SER A 82 1.09 14.00 6.63
C SER A 82 0.58 12.82 5.80
N ALA A 83 1.47 11.91 5.41
CA ALA A 83 1.11 10.70 4.69
C ALA A 83 0.27 9.74 5.55
N LEU A 84 0.68 9.50 6.81
CA LEU A 84 -0.03 8.61 7.74
C LEU A 84 -1.45 9.08 8.07
N ALA A 85 -1.66 10.39 8.18
CA ALA A 85 -2.99 10.95 8.43
C ALA A 85 -4.03 10.63 7.32
N LYS A 86 -3.56 10.26 6.11
CA LYS A 86 -4.43 9.84 5.00
C LYS A 86 -4.51 8.31 4.86
N TYR A 87 -3.54 7.61 5.45
CA TYR A 87 -3.41 6.16 5.35
C TYR A 87 -4.19 5.42 6.44
N LEU A 88 -4.30 6.02 7.62
CA LEU A 88 -5.07 5.54 8.78
C LEU A 88 -6.49 6.11 8.78
#